data_AF-A0A4S4H662-F1
#
_entry.id   AF-A0A4S4H662-F1
#
_cell.length_a   1.000
_cell.length_b   1.000
_cell.length_c   1.000
_cell.angle_alpha   90.00
_cell.angle_beta   90.00
_cell.angle_gamma   90.00
#
_symmetry.space_group_name_H-M   'P 1'
#
loop_
_entity.id
_entity.type
_entity.pdbx_description
1 polymer ?
#
loop_
_entity_poly.entity_id
_entity_poly.type
_entity_poly.pdbx_seq_one_letter_code
_entity_poly.pdbx_strand_id
1 'polypeptide(L)'
;MPKAYLSGLMIMHKPSEGHVDASVINEFGISLMDISYDEKKDKVKIHSITDKMNKWYIKRSLSGDFKNIFKAMHQGSQEYLNTKRKIKYSFQPANETE
;
A
#
# COMPACT_ATOMS: atom_id res chain seq x y z
N MET A 1 14.62 12.38 18.64
CA MET A 1 14.17 12.73 17.28
C MET A 1 12.67 12.55 17.22
N PRO A 2 11.87 13.56 16.84
CA PRO A 2 10.46 13.34 16.59
C PRO A 2 10.35 12.32 15.46
N LYS A 3 9.72 11.17 15.71
CA LYS A 3 9.39 10.22 14.66
C LYS A 3 8.40 10.93 13.74
N ALA A 4 8.73 11.03 12.46
CA ALA A 4 7.78 11.52 11.47
C ALA A 4 6.70 10.45 11.31
N TYR A 5 5.56 10.66 11.94
CA TYR A 5 4.39 9.80 11.78
C TYR A 5 3.62 10.27 10.55
N LEU A 6 3.31 9.31 9.67
CA LEU A 6 2.37 9.50 8.58
C LEU A 6 1.14 8.67 8.95
N SER A 7 0.00 9.32 9.09
CA SER A 7 -1.30 8.71 9.32
C SER A 7 -2.21 8.96 8.12
N GLY A 8 -3.12 8.03 7.90
CA GLY A 8 -4.02 8.08 6.77
C GLY A 8 -4.79 6.78 6.58
N LEU A 9 -5.69 6.78 5.61
CA LEU A 9 -6.46 5.63 5.19
C LEU A 9 -6.03 5.22 3.79
N MET A 10 -5.97 3.91 3.55
CA MET A 10 -5.81 3.36 2.21
C MET A 10 -7.20 2.99 1.69
N ILE A 11 -7.61 3.63 0.61
CA ILE A 11 -8.81 3.26 -0.14
C ILE A 11 -8.36 2.36 -1.29
N MET A 12 -9.02 1.22 -1.46
CA MET A 12 -8.73 0.26 -2.52
C MET A 12 -9.97 0.08 -3.40
N HIS A 13 -9.74 0.10 -4.71
CA HIS A 13 -10.73 -0.16 -5.75
C HIS A 13 -10.24 -1.33 -6.60
N LYS A 14 -11.13 -2.28 -6.88
CA LYS A 14 -10.85 -3.44 -7.74
C LYS A 14 -11.62 -3.28 -9.05
N PRO A 15 -11.06 -2.59 -10.06
CA PRO A 15 -11.78 -2.32 -11.30
C PRO A 15 -12.03 -3.58 -12.13
N SER A 16 -11.18 -4.60 -11.98
CA SER A 16 -11.30 -5.90 -12.63
C SER A 16 -10.60 -6.97 -11.81
N GLU A 17 -10.89 -8.23 -12.11
CA GLU A 17 -10.17 -9.36 -11.51
C GLU A 17 -8.65 -9.24 -11.77
N GLY A 18 -7.86 -9.47 -10.71
CA GLY A 18 -6.40 -9.36 -10.75
C GLY A 18 -5.85 -7.94 -10.89
N HIS A 19 -6.69 -6.90 -10.76
CA HIS A 19 -6.25 -5.50 -10.72
C HIS A 19 -6.73 -4.80 -9.45
N VAL A 20 -5.84 -4.02 -8.84
CA VAL A 20 -6.16 -3.18 -7.69
C VAL A 20 -5.60 -1.79 -7.94
N ASP A 21 -6.45 -0.77 -7.84
CA ASP A 21 -6.04 0.62 -7.69
C ASP A 21 -6.20 1.01 -6.24
N ALA A 22 -5.23 1.75 -5.69
CA ALA A 22 -5.29 2.19 -4.30
C ALA A 22 -4.72 3.59 -4.13
N SER A 23 -5.33 4.36 -3.24
CA SER A 23 -4.86 5.67 -2.84
C SER A 23 -4.73 5.73 -1.32
N VAL A 24 -3.60 6.24 -0.85
CA VAL A 24 -3.39 6.54 0.57
C VAL A 24 -3.68 8.01 0.77
N ILE A 25 -4.73 8.32 1.51
CA ILE A 25 -5.13 9.69 1.85
C ILE A 25 -4.85 9.98 3.32
N ASN A 26 -4.38 11.17 3.63
CA ASN A 26 -4.23 11.59 5.03
C ASN A 26 -5.57 12.05 5.63
N GLU A 27 -5.54 12.46 6.89
CA GLU A 27 -6.69 12.97 7.66
C GLU A 27 -7.33 14.24 7.06
N PHE A 28 -6.63 14.93 6.16
CA PHE A 28 -7.09 16.15 5.48
C PHE A 28 -7.58 15.89 4.05
N GLY A 29 -7.70 14.61 3.64
CA GLY A 29 -8.11 14.23 2.29
C GLY A 29 -7.04 14.46 1.21
N ILE A 30 -5.81 14.76 1.61
CA ILE A 30 -4.69 14.94 0.67
C ILE A 30 -4.14 13.56 0.32
N SER A 31 -4.07 13.23 -0.97
CA SER A 31 -3.39 12.02 -1.45
C SER A 31 -1.91 12.09 -1.12
N LEU A 32 -1.45 11.09 -0.37
CA LEU A 32 -0.06 10.88 -0.02
C LEU A 32 0.66 10.06 -1.10
N MET A 33 -0.05 9.14 -1.74
CA MET A 33 0.46 8.18 -2.71
C MET A 33 -0.67 7.43 -3.40
N ASP A 34 -0.58 7.32 -4.73
CA ASP A 34 -1.46 6.48 -5.54
C ASP A 34 -0.67 5.32 -6.15
N ILE A 35 -1.20 4.11 -6.06
CA ILE A 35 -0.58 2.90 -6.56
C ILE A 35 -1.57 2.02 -7.32
N SER A 36 -1.07 1.19 -8.22
CA SER A 36 -1.83 0.07 -8.74
C SER A 36 -1.04 -1.23 -8.68
N TYR A 37 -1.75 -2.34 -8.58
CA TYR A 37 -1.22 -3.70 -8.58
C TYR A 37 -1.86 -4.50 -9.70
N ASP A 38 -1.00 -5.10 -10.53
CA ASP A 38 -1.37 -6.04 -11.59
C ASP A 38 -0.86 -7.42 -11.18
N GLU A 39 -1.80 -8.31 -10.86
CA GLU A 39 -1.50 -9.66 -10.37
C GLU A 39 -0.87 -10.54 -11.46
N LYS A 40 -1.31 -10.39 -12.73
CA LYS A 40 -0.74 -11.15 -13.85
C LYS A 40 0.72 -10.81 -14.08
N LYS A 41 1.09 -9.53 -13.91
CA LYS A 41 2.48 -9.07 -14.03
C LYS A 41 3.27 -9.17 -12.73
N ASP A 42 2.61 -9.55 -11.63
CA ASP A 42 3.14 -9.47 -10.27
C ASP A 42 3.87 -8.13 -10.01
N LYS A 43 3.20 -7.02 -10.30
CA LYS A 43 3.85 -5.71 -10.33
C LYS A 43 3.00 -4.62 -9.69
N VAL A 44 3.62 -3.89 -8.77
CA VAL A 44 3.10 -2.62 -8.25
C VAL A 44 3.68 -1.46 -9.05
N LYS A 45 2.82 -0.52 -9.46
CA LYS A 45 3.19 0.77 -10.02
C LYS A 45 2.81 1.87 -9.03
N ILE A 46 3.74 2.76 -8.72
CA ILE A 46 3.46 3.99 -7.97
C ILE A 46 3.22 5.09 -9.01
N HIS A 47 2.00 5.62 -9.06
CA HIS A 47 1.62 6.67 -10.02
C HIS A 47 1.94 8.06 -9.48
N SER A 48 1.66 8.28 -8.20
CA SER A 48 1.93 9.54 -7.50
C SER A 48 2.49 9.25 -6.11
N ILE A 49 3.28 10.18 -5.59
CA ILE A 49 3.75 10.15 -4.20
C ILE A 49 4.16 11.56 -3.80
N THR A 50 3.84 11.97 -2.57
CA THR A 50 4.23 13.28 -2.06
C THR A 50 5.74 13.48 -2.07
N ASP A 51 6.19 14.72 -2.26
CA ASP A 51 7.62 15.06 -2.42
C ASP A 51 8.49 14.60 -1.25
N LYS A 52 7.96 14.66 -0.02
CA LYS A 52 8.65 14.17 1.18
C LYS A 52 8.98 12.68 1.09
N MET A 53 8.15 11.89 0.42
CA MET A 53 8.33 10.45 0.21
C MET A 53 8.89 10.11 -1.18
N ASN A 54 9.05 11.08 -2.07
CA ASN A 54 9.58 10.92 -3.43
C ASN A 54 11.10 10.71 -3.43
N LYS A 55 11.55 9.63 -2.79
CA LYS A 55 12.92 9.16 -2.82
C LYS A 55 12.97 7.79 -3.47
N TRP A 56 13.96 7.55 -4.33
CA TRP A 56 14.07 6.30 -5.10
C TRP A 56 14.05 5.06 -4.21
N TYR A 57 14.70 5.10 -3.05
CA TYR A 57 14.79 3.98 -2.11
C TYR A 57 13.47 3.73 -1.37
N ILE A 58 12.69 4.79 -1.10
CA ILE A 58 11.35 4.69 -0.52
C ILE A 58 10.43 4.02 -1.53
N LYS A 59 10.37 4.55 -2.76
CA LYS A 59 9.60 3.97 -3.86
C LYS A 59 9.94 2.49 -4.06
N ARG A 60 11.23 2.15 -4.11
CA ARG A 60 11.70 0.76 -4.26
C ARG A 60 11.29 -0.14 -3.09
N SER A 61 11.32 0.35 -1.85
CA SER A 61 10.83 -0.41 -0.70
C SER A 61 9.33 -0.65 -0.81
N LEU A 62 8.57 0.44 -0.91
CA LEU A 62 7.11 0.42 -0.93
C LEU A 62 6.57 -0.44 -2.07
N SER A 63 7.11 -0.35 -3.30
CA SER A 63 6.65 -1.21 -4.39
C SER A 63 6.83 -2.71 -4.07
N GLY A 64 7.92 -3.09 -3.41
CA GLY A 64 8.14 -4.47 -2.99
C GLY A 64 7.23 -4.89 -1.83
N ASP A 65 7.06 -3.99 -0.86
CA ASP A 65 6.25 -4.24 0.33
C ASP A 65 4.76 -4.36 -0.04
N PHE A 66 4.21 -3.39 -0.80
CA PHE A 66 2.83 -3.44 -1.28
C PHE A 66 2.54 -4.65 -2.14
N LYS A 67 3.48 -5.08 -2.98
CA LYS A 67 3.32 -6.29 -3.78
C LYS A 67 3.03 -7.50 -2.89
N ASN A 68 3.80 -7.65 -1.81
CA ASN A 68 3.63 -8.77 -0.89
C ASN A 68 2.40 -8.59 0.02
N ILE A 69 2.07 -7.35 0.39
CA ILE A 69 0.83 -7.04 1.12
C ILE A 69 -0.40 -7.43 0.30
N PHE A 70 -0.47 -7.05 -0.98
CA PHE A 70 -1.60 -7.39 -1.84
C PHE A 70 -1.73 -8.91 -2.06
N LYS A 71 -0.60 -9.63 -2.19
CA LYS A 71 -0.62 -11.10 -2.22
C LYS A 71 -1.12 -11.70 -0.92
N ALA A 72 -0.63 -11.20 0.22
CA ALA A 72 -1.05 -11.66 1.53
C ALA A 72 -2.56 -11.43 1.74
N MET A 73 -3.08 -10.25 1.36
CA MET A 73 -4.51 -9.95 1.35
C MET A 73 -5.30 -10.93 0.46
N HIS A 74 -4.82 -11.19 -0.76
CA HIS A 74 -5.48 -12.13 -1.68
C HIS A 74 -5.52 -13.56 -1.11
N GLN A 75 -4.50 -13.97 -0.36
CA GLN A 75 -4.41 -15.26 0.31
C GLN A 75 -5.19 -15.32 1.64
N GLY A 76 -5.88 -14.24 2.03
CA GLY A 76 -6.64 -14.17 3.28
C GLY A 76 -5.79 -13.93 4.54
N SER A 77 -4.50 -13.60 4.40
CA SER A 77 -3.69 -13.13 5.52
C SER A 77 -4.08 -11.70 5.90
N GLN A 78 -3.85 -11.33 7.16
CA GLN A 78 -4.02 -9.97 7.69
C GLN A 78 -2.69 -9.32 8.08
N GLU A 79 -1.58 -10.05 7.85
CA GLU A 79 -0.25 -9.59 8.22
C GLU A 79 0.76 -9.90 7.11
N TYR A 80 1.78 -9.06 7.02
CA TYR A 80 2.97 -9.28 6.21
C TYR A 80 4.21 -8.81 6.95
N LEU A 81 5.26 -9.62 6.99
CA LEU A 81 6.55 -9.26 7.58
C LEU A 81 7.62 -9.15 6.49
N ASN A 82 8.15 -7.95 6.29
CA ASN A 82 9.39 -7.78 5.55
C ASN A 82 10.57 -8.09 6.47
N THR A 83 11.06 -9.33 6.43
CA THR A 83 12.19 -9.80 7.24
C THR A 83 13.49 -9.04 6.97
N LYS A 84 13.74 -8.66 5.71
CA LYS A 84 14.95 -7.92 5.29
C LYS A 84 15.04 -6.54 5.97
N ARG A 85 13.91 -5.85 6.11
CA ARG A 85 13.85 -4.51 6.73
C ARG A 85 13.31 -4.51 8.15
N LYS A 86 12.88 -5.68 8.65
CA LYS A 86 12.21 -5.85 9.95
C LYS A 86 10.98 -4.94 10.11
N ILE A 87 10.19 -4.82 9.04
CA ILE A 87 8.95 -4.03 9.04
C ILE A 87 7.77 -4.99 9.06
N LYS A 88 6.95 -4.91 10.12
CA LYS A 88 5.69 -5.63 10.23
C LYS A 88 4.56 -4.74 9.71
N TYR A 89 3.74 -5.30 8.83
CA TYR A 89 2.51 -4.71 8.33
C TYR A 89 1.34 -5.52 8.85
N SER A 90 0.34 -4.83 9.38
CA SER A 90 -0.95 -5.37 9.79
C SER A 90 -2.03 -4.62 9.05
N PHE A 91 -3.03 -5.34 8.54
CA PHE A 91 -4.12 -4.76 7.80
C PHE A 91 -5.39 -5.56 8.05
N GLN A 92 -6.52 -4.86 8.07
CA GLN A 92 -7.82 -5.45 8.29
C GLN A 92 -8.74 -4.98 7.15
N PRO A 93 -9.45 -5.90 6.46
CA PRO A 93 -10.49 -5.48 5.53
C PRO A 93 -11.53 -4.66 6.29
N ALA A 94 -12.06 -3.61 5.66
CA ALA A 94 -13.22 -2.92 6.21
C ALA A 94 -14.38 -3.93 6.25
N ASN A 95 -15.16 -3.90 7.33
CA ASN A 95 -16.39 -4.70 7.40
C ASN A 95 -17.29 -4.31 6.23
N GLU A 96 -17.93 -5.29 5.60
CA GLU A 96 -19.01 -4.99 4.66
C GLU A 96 -20.10 -4.27 5.44
N THR A 97 -20.36 -3.00 5.10
CA THR A 97 -21.56 -2.32 5.57
C THR A 97 -22.76 -3.01 4.92
N GLU A 98 -23.62 -3.60 5.76
CA GLU A 98 -24.94 -4.12 5.38
C GLU A 98 -25.81 -3.06 4.69
#